data_AF-A0A946AXB4-F1
#
_entry.id   AF-A0A946AXB4-F1
#
_cell.length_a   1.000
_cell.length_b   1.000
_cell.length_c   1.000
_cell.angle_alpha   90.00
_cell.angle_beta   90.00
_cell.angle_gamma   90.00
#
_symmetry.space_group_name_H-M   'P 1'
#
loop_
_entity.id
_entity.type
_entity.pdbx_description
1 polymer ?
#
loop_
_entity_poly.entity_id
_entity_poly.type
_entity_poly.pdbx_seq_one_letter_code
_entity_poly.pdbx_strand_id
1 'polypeptide(L)'
;MNQKTNNLTIVIVILFLILASWPLKVLAHQPRLVEMEKINVTEPEISKAYYGNLSGKPHIYTISTSSPIDLYVNVLVPFIEGPEKNVTVKIFKGEQLMGILSPKKGDWKEFFEPFGHSMYWKGPEFKIRADAGKYKIYIKSTEKSIRYVLATGEIEAFDGPESLNAILLIPKLKKDFFEESPLSFILSPLGWGYVLLLQLLVILTGFVILKVLNISRIKFQMKYFQSSVKNMMICGVLFWFTILFFAIQTSWHPLLIMMSGLALFIALISRSKFS
;
A
#
# COMPACT_ATOMS: atom_id res chain seq x y z
N MET A 1 45.61 -3.36 -4.36
CA MET A 1 44.17 -3.00 -4.27
C MET A 1 44.07 -1.85 -3.28
N ASN A 2 43.53 -0.70 -3.66
CA ASN A 2 43.67 0.54 -2.88
C ASN A 2 42.71 0.53 -1.66
N GLN A 3 43.18 0.89 -0.47
CA GLN A 3 42.42 0.79 0.80
C GLN A 3 41.10 1.59 0.75
N LYS A 4 41.09 2.71 0.00
CA LYS A 4 39.89 3.52 -0.29
C LYS A 4 38.78 2.75 -1.03
N THR A 5 39.13 1.85 -1.94
CA THR A 5 38.14 1.13 -2.77
C THR A 5 37.41 0.04 -1.98
N ASN A 6 38.04 -0.54 -0.95
CA ASN A 6 37.40 -1.49 -0.05
C ASN A 6 36.38 -0.81 0.86
N ASN A 7 36.73 0.36 1.41
CA ASN A 7 35.86 1.12 2.30
C ASN A 7 34.54 1.53 1.62
N LEU A 8 34.59 1.96 0.35
CA LEU A 8 33.37 2.34 -0.39
C LEU A 8 32.41 1.17 -0.64
N THR A 9 32.91 -0.05 -0.92
CA THR A 9 32.01 -1.21 -1.06
C THR A 9 31.47 -1.68 0.27
N ILE A 10 32.26 -1.61 1.34
CA ILE A 10 31.75 -1.88 2.68
C ILE A 10 30.62 -0.89 3.01
N VAL A 11 30.78 0.40 2.69
CA VAL A 11 29.72 1.41 2.85
C VAL A 11 28.49 1.09 2.01
N ILE A 12 28.64 0.73 0.73
CA ILE A 12 27.48 0.37 -0.14
C ILE A 12 26.76 -0.88 0.36
N VAL A 13 27.50 -1.90 0.79
CA VAL A 13 26.92 -3.13 1.34
C VAL A 13 26.23 -2.85 2.67
N ILE A 14 26.82 -2.02 3.54
CA ILE A 14 26.19 -1.57 4.79
C ILE A 14 24.93 -0.76 4.47
N LEU A 15 24.95 0.14 3.49
CA LEU A 15 23.78 0.93 3.10
C LEU A 15 22.67 0.05 2.52
N PHE A 16 23.03 -0.96 1.71
CA PHE A 16 22.11 -1.97 1.20
C PHE A 16 21.50 -2.80 2.33
N LEU A 17 22.32 -3.25 3.29
CA LEU A 17 21.84 -3.99 4.46
C LEU A 17 20.93 -3.11 5.32
N ILE A 18 21.27 -1.84 5.55
CA ILE A 18 20.44 -0.88 6.28
C ILE A 18 19.11 -0.63 5.57
N LEU A 19 19.10 -0.50 4.23
CA LEU A 19 17.88 -0.30 3.45
C LEU A 19 17.03 -1.57 3.39
N ALA A 20 17.65 -2.74 3.29
CA ALA A 20 16.97 -4.04 3.33
C ALA A 20 16.45 -4.39 4.73
N SER A 21 17.12 -3.89 5.78
CA SER A 21 16.72 -4.07 7.19
C SER A 21 15.94 -2.88 7.73
N TRP A 22 15.65 -1.85 6.93
CA TRP A 22 14.89 -0.69 7.40
C TRP A 22 13.49 -1.18 7.74
N PRO A 23 13.05 -1.11 9.00
CA PRO A 23 11.69 -1.44 9.31
C PRO A 23 10.87 -0.32 8.68
N LEU A 24 10.22 -0.62 7.56
CA LEU A 24 9.13 0.19 7.04
C LEU A 24 8.03 0.17 8.10
N LYS A 25 8.20 0.85 9.24
CA LYS A 25 7.12 1.05 10.22
C LYS A 25 6.13 2.02 9.62
N VAL A 26 5.50 1.61 8.53
CA VAL A 26 4.35 2.29 7.99
C VAL A 26 3.17 1.58 8.60
N LEU A 27 2.61 2.25 9.60
CA LEU A 27 1.45 1.80 10.33
C LEU A 27 0.25 2.05 9.43
N ALA A 28 -0.13 1.05 8.65
CA ALA A 28 -1.26 1.17 7.76
C ALA A 28 -2.33 0.14 8.15
N HIS A 29 -3.59 0.53 7.96
CA HIS A 29 -4.68 -0.43 7.97
C HIS A 29 -4.38 -1.53 6.95
N GLN A 30 -4.70 -2.76 7.30
CA GLN A 30 -4.61 -3.88 6.36
C GLN A 30 -5.87 -3.90 5.48
N PRO A 31 -5.79 -3.53 4.18
CA PRO A 31 -6.97 -3.46 3.33
C PRO A 31 -7.43 -4.86 2.93
N ARG A 32 -8.75 -5.02 2.80
CA ARG A 32 -9.42 -6.26 2.36
C ARG A 32 -10.55 -5.91 1.39
N LEU A 33 -10.60 -6.58 0.24
CA LEU A 33 -11.78 -6.52 -0.62
C LEU A 33 -12.86 -7.47 -0.11
N VAL A 34 -14.11 -7.01 -0.14
CA VAL A 34 -15.27 -7.83 0.22
C VAL A 34 -15.95 -8.31 -1.05
N GLU A 35 -15.75 -9.59 -1.36
CA GLU A 35 -16.30 -10.25 -2.55
C GLU A 35 -17.56 -11.08 -2.24
N MET A 36 -17.79 -11.38 -0.96
CA MET A 36 -18.88 -12.24 -0.48
C MET A 36 -19.66 -11.58 0.65
N GLU A 37 -20.91 -11.99 0.83
CA GLU A 37 -21.78 -11.47 1.88
C GLU A 37 -21.37 -11.90 3.29
N LYS A 38 -20.61 -13.00 3.44
CA LYS A 38 -20.15 -13.52 4.74
C LYS A 38 -18.64 -13.45 4.83
N ILE A 39 -18.15 -12.75 5.84
CA ILE A 39 -16.73 -12.45 6.02
C ILE A 39 -16.32 -12.91 7.42
N ASN A 40 -15.19 -13.59 7.53
CA ASN A 40 -14.57 -13.88 8.82
C ASN A 40 -13.52 -12.80 9.10
N VAL A 41 -13.64 -12.14 10.25
CA VAL A 41 -12.67 -11.14 10.72
C VAL A 41 -11.68 -11.85 11.63
N THR A 42 -10.46 -12.02 11.13
CA THR A 42 -9.34 -12.58 11.88
C THR A 42 -8.56 -11.49 12.59
N GLU A 43 -8.07 -11.80 13.79
CA GLU A 43 -7.32 -10.86 14.65
C GLU A 43 -8.06 -9.51 14.79
N PRO A 44 -9.23 -9.51 15.44
CA PRO A 44 -10.18 -8.38 15.41
C PRO A 44 -9.66 -7.08 16.04
N GLU A 45 -8.59 -7.16 16.83
CA GLU A 45 -7.92 -5.98 17.41
C GLU A 45 -6.93 -5.34 16.43
N ILE A 46 -6.45 -6.10 15.44
CA ILE A 46 -5.53 -5.61 14.39
C ILE A 46 -6.32 -4.78 13.39
N SER A 47 -5.81 -3.58 13.10
CA SER A 47 -6.51 -2.61 12.28
C SER A 47 -6.64 -3.06 10.82
N LYS A 48 -7.87 -3.38 10.42
CA LYS A 48 -8.25 -3.87 9.09
C LYS A 48 -9.35 -2.99 8.51
N ALA A 49 -9.25 -2.70 7.22
CA ALA A 49 -10.24 -1.94 6.46
C ALA A 49 -10.87 -2.83 5.38
N TYR A 50 -12.15 -3.15 5.51
CA TYR A 50 -12.89 -3.99 4.58
C TYR A 50 -13.70 -3.15 3.61
N TYR A 51 -13.30 -3.12 2.34
CA TYR A 51 -13.89 -2.37 1.25
C TYR A 51 -14.97 -3.21 0.57
N GLY A 52 -16.23 -2.82 0.71
CA GLY A 52 -17.37 -3.54 0.17
C GLY A 52 -18.36 -2.66 -0.58
N ASN A 53 -19.20 -3.30 -1.40
CA ASN A 53 -20.32 -2.65 -2.07
C ASN A 53 -21.61 -3.39 -1.71
N LEU A 54 -22.55 -2.70 -1.06
CA LEU A 54 -23.87 -3.25 -0.73
C LEU A 54 -24.78 -3.12 -1.95
N SER A 55 -25.50 -4.19 -2.26
CA SER A 55 -26.46 -4.26 -3.38
C SER A 55 -27.81 -4.83 -2.93
N GLY A 56 -28.33 -4.33 -1.81
CA GLY A 56 -29.62 -4.73 -1.24
C GLY A 56 -29.59 -5.90 -0.24
N LYS A 57 -28.49 -6.67 -0.20
CA LYS A 57 -28.26 -7.70 0.82
C LYS A 57 -27.25 -7.23 1.88
N PRO A 58 -27.41 -7.63 3.15
CA PRO A 58 -26.46 -7.27 4.19
C PRO A 58 -25.15 -8.04 4.03
N HIS A 59 -24.04 -7.39 4.34
CA HIS A 59 -22.78 -8.08 4.60
C HIS A 59 -22.67 -8.41 6.09
N ILE A 60 -22.20 -9.61 6.40
CA ILE A 60 -22.14 -10.18 7.74
C ILE A 60 -20.69 -10.53 8.05
N TYR A 61 -20.13 -9.84 9.03
CA TYR A 61 -18.77 -10.08 9.51
C TYR A 61 -18.83 -10.85 10.81
N THR A 62 -18.12 -11.97 10.88
CA THR A 62 -18.08 -12.83 12.05
C THR A 62 -16.72 -12.74 12.72
N ILE A 63 -16.72 -12.41 14.00
CA ILE A 63 -15.54 -12.46 14.86
C ILE A 63 -15.72 -13.62 15.83
N SER A 64 -14.71 -14.45 15.98
CA SER A 64 -14.66 -15.50 17.01
C SER A 64 -13.38 -15.35 17.79
N THR A 65 -13.49 -15.12 19.10
CA THR A 65 -12.34 -14.96 20.00
C THR A 65 -12.47 -15.84 21.23
N SER A 66 -11.34 -16.39 21.69
CA SER A 66 -11.23 -17.19 22.92
C SER A 66 -10.87 -16.36 24.15
N SER A 67 -10.50 -15.08 23.97
CA SER A 67 -10.16 -14.13 25.04
C SER A 67 -10.91 -12.81 24.86
N PRO A 68 -11.03 -11.99 25.93
CA PRO A 68 -11.54 -10.63 25.80
C PRO A 68 -10.69 -9.79 24.83
N ILE A 69 -11.34 -8.91 24.07
CA ILE A 69 -10.74 -8.04 23.05
C ILE A 69 -11.26 -6.61 23.16
N ASP A 70 -10.49 -5.63 22.68
CA ASP A 70 -10.97 -4.28 22.42
C ASP A 70 -11.69 -4.24 21.07
N LEU A 71 -13.01 -4.46 21.11
CA LEU A 71 -13.83 -4.47 19.91
C LEU A 71 -14.07 -3.04 19.43
N TYR A 72 -13.43 -2.71 18.31
CA TYR A 72 -13.62 -1.46 17.59
C TYR A 72 -14.31 -1.72 16.25
N VAL A 73 -15.34 -0.92 15.94
CA VAL A 73 -16.07 -0.94 14.68
C VAL A 73 -16.35 0.50 14.24
N ASN A 74 -15.95 0.85 13.02
CA ASN A 74 -16.31 2.10 12.38
C ASN A 74 -16.77 1.88 10.94
N VAL A 75 -17.69 2.72 10.50
CA VAL A 75 -18.17 2.74 9.13
C VAL A 75 -17.73 4.01 8.44
N LEU A 76 -17.17 3.86 7.24
CA LEU A 76 -16.83 4.95 6.35
C LEU A 76 -17.50 4.73 4.99
N VAL A 77 -17.70 5.81 4.25
CA VAL A 77 -18.04 5.74 2.82
C VAL A 77 -17.04 6.59 2.03
N PRO A 78 -16.72 6.22 0.77
CA PRO A 78 -15.92 7.07 -0.11
C PRO A 78 -16.47 8.49 -0.18
N PHE A 79 -15.60 9.48 -0.29
CA PHE A 79 -16.04 10.87 -0.37
C PHE A 79 -17.03 11.14 -1.51
N ILE A 80 -16.84 10.45 -2.65
CA ILE A 80 -17.72 10.51 -3.84
C ILE A 80 -19.16 10.05 -3.57
N GLU A 81 -19.38 9.22 -2.54
CA GLU A 81 -20.74 8.83 -2.14
C GLU A 81 -21.48 9.99 -1.47
N GLY A 82 -20.78 10.86 -0.73
CA GLY A 82 -21.39 11.98 -0.01
C GLY A 82 -21.83 11.66 1.43
N PRO A 83 -22.07 12.69 2.27
CA PRO A 83 -22.28 12.58 3.73
C PRO A 83 -23.70 12.20 4.17
N GLU A 84 -24.52 11.55 3.36
CA GLU A 84 -25.96 11.35 3.67
C GLU A 84 -26.43 9.92 3.46
N LYS A 85 -25.49 8.99 3.47
CA LYS A 85 -25.79 7.61 3.13
C LYS A 85 -26.35 6.84 4.30
N ASN A 86 -27.45 6.13 4.02
CA ASN A 86 -28.14 5.29 5.00
C ASN A 86 -27.43 3.94 5.14
N VAL A 87 -26.23 3.94 5.71
CA VAL A 87 -25.55 2.70 6.11
C VAL A 87 -25.85 2.43 7.58
N THR A 88 -26.39 1.26 7.88
CA THR A 88 -26.61 0.82 9.26
C THR A 88 -25.70 -0.35 9.58
N VAL A 89 -24.95 -0.23 10.67
CA VAL A 89 -24.18 -1.31 11.26
C VAL A 89 -24.85 -1.77 12.54
N LYS A 90 -25.10 -3.08 12.68
CA LYS A 90 -25.60 -3.69 13.92
C LYS A 90 -24.58 -4.69 14.43
N ILE A 91 -24.18 -4.55 15.69
CA ILE A 91 -23.21 -5.43 16.34
C ILE A 91 -23.95 -6.35 17.31
N PHE A 92 -23.73 -7.65 17.22
CA PHE A 92 -24.33 -8.66 18.07
C PHE A 92 -23.27 -9.53 18.75
N LYS A 93 -23.57 -10.00 19.97
CA LYS A 93 -22.88 -11.11 20.65
C LYS A 93 -23.88 -12.26 20.76
N GLY A 94 -23.70 -13.33 19.98
CA GLY A 94 -24.78 -14.30 19.76
C GLY A 94 -26.01 -13.63 19.14
N GLU A 95 -27.15 -13.67 19.82
CA GLU A 95 -28.41 -12.99 19.44
C GLU A 95 -28.60 -11.64 20.16
N GLN A 96 -27.75 -11.31 21.15
CA GLN A 96 -27.85 -10.06 21.90
C GLN A 96 -27.31 -8.90 21.07
N LEU A 97 -28.13 -7.86 20.87
CA LEU A 97 -27.72 -6.61 20.24
C LEU A 97 -26.83 -5.82 21.21
N MET A 98 -25.59 -5.54 20.79
CA MET A 98 -24.59 -4.80 21.56
C MET A 98 -24.54 -3.32 21.19
N GLY A 99 -24.82 -2.99 19.93
CA GLY A 99 -24.77 -1.62 19.44
C GLY A 99 -25.34 -1.46 18.04
N ILE A 100 -25.77 -0.24 17.72
CA ILE A 100 -26.22 0.17 16.39
C ILE A 100 -25.50 1.45 16.01
N LEU A 101 -24.87 1.45 14.84
CA LEU A 101 -24.37 2.65 14.17
C LEU A 101 -25.31 2.95 13.01
N SER A 102 -26.10 4.01 13.12
CA SER A 102 -27.03 4.44 12.07
C SER A 102 -26.85 5.93 11.82
N PRO A 103 -25.72 6.35 11.20
CA PRO A 103 -25.41 7.74 10.96
C PRO A 103 -26.54 8.49 10.24
N LYS A 104 -26.85 9.67 10.75
CA LYS A 104 -27.63 10.72 10.10
C LYS A 104 -26.68 11.70 9.41
N LYS A 105 -27.23 12.63 8.60
CA LYS A 105 -26.48 13.67 7.88
C LYS A 105 -25.40 14.39 8.72
N GLY A 106 -25.71 14.73 9.97
CA GLY A 106 -24.77 15.44 10.86
C GLY A 106 -23.69 14.56 11.52
N ASP A 107 -23.78 13.23 11.40
CA ASP A 107 -22.86 12.30 12.05
C ASP A 107 -21.61 12.03 11.20
N TRP A 108 -21.67 12.32 9.90
CA TRP A 108 -20.56 12.13 8.97
C TRP A 108 -19.57 13.29 9.05
N LYS A 109 -18.28 12.96 9.19
CA LYS A 109 -17.18 13.92 9.22
C LYS A 109 -16.25 13.67 8.04
N GLU A 110 -15.71 14.73 7.47
CA GLU A 110 -14.63 14.60 6.49
C GLU A 110 -13.42 13.95 7.15
N PHE A 111 -12.84 12.96 6.48
CA PHE A 111 -11.67 12.27 6.95
C PHE A 111 -10.71 12.02 5.78
N PHE A 112 -9.50 12.53 5.91
CA PHE A 112 -8.40 12.23 5.00
C PHE A 112 -7.57 11.08 5.56
N GLU A 113 -7.44 9.99 4.81
CA GLU A 113 -6.60 8.86 5.18
C GLU A 113 -5.25 8.97 4.46
N PRO A 114 -4.14 9.18 5.19
CA PRO A 114 -2.86 9.55 4.60
C PRO A 114 -2.14 8.41 3.86
N PHE A 115 -2.38 7.14 4.21
CA PHE A 115 -1.67 6.00 3.66
C PHE A 115 -2.18 5.58 2.29
N GLY A 116 -3.50 5.58 2.09
CA GLY A 116 -4.15 5.43 0.80
C GLY A 116 -4.26 6.76 0.03
N HIS A 117 -4.05 7.90 0.69
CA HIS A 117 -4.25 9.25 0.14
C HIS A 117 -5.64 9.40 -0.47
N SER A 118 -6.67 9.07 0.30
CA SER A 118 -8.07 9.14 -0.15
C SER A 118 -8.95 9.80 0.91
N MET A 119 -10.00 10.46 0.43
CA MET A 119 -11.00 11.12 1.28
C MET A 119 -12.17 10.18 1.57
N TYR A 120 -12.71 10.30 2.77
CA TYR A 120 -13.85 9.56 3.24
C TYR A 120 -14.84 10.49 3.95
N TRP A 121 -16.07 10.04 4.02
CA TRP A 121 -16.99 10.42 5.08
C TRP A 121 -16.88 9.37 6.18
N LYS A 122 -16.38 9.78 7.35
CA LYS A 122 -16.25 8.94 8.54
C LYS A 122 -17.53 9.03 9.38
N GLY A 123 -18.18 7.90 9.59
CA GLY A 123 -19.38 7.78 10.40
C GLY A 123 -19.05 7.55 11.88
N PRO A 124 -20.06 7.24 12.72
CA PRO A 124 -19.89 6.98 14.14
C PRO A 124 -19.10 5.69 14.40
N GLU A 125 -18.59 5.59 15.62
CA GLU A 125 -17.69 4.52 16.08
C GLU A 125 -18.35 3.75 17.22
N PHE A 126 -18.13 2.44 17.27
CA PHE A 126 -18.49 1.57 18.38
C PHE A 126 -17.22 1.00 18.99
N LYS A 127 -17.00 1.24 20.28
CA LYS A 127 -15.81 0.79 21.01
C LYS A 127 -16.18 0.28 22.38
N ILE A 128 -15.87 -0.99 22.65
CA ILE A 128 -16.06 -1.62 23.96
C ILE A 128 -14.93 -2.62 24.26
N ARG A 129 -14.69 -2.87 25.55
CA ARG A 129 -14.00 -4.09 25.97
C ARG A 129 -15.02 -5.24 25.92
N ALA A 130 -14.84 -6.16 24.99
CA ALA A 130 -15.77 -7.25 24.74
C ALA A 130 -15.19 -8.57 25.29
N ASP A 131 -15.99 -9.40 25.96
CA ASP A 131 -15.51 -10.71 26.43
C ASP A 131 -15.22 -11.68 25.28
N ALA A 132 -14.67 -12.85 25.62
CA ALA A 132 -14.58 -13.97 24.69
C ALA A 132 -15.96 -14.35 24.13
N GLY A 133 -16.01 -14.80 22.88
CA GLY A 133 -17.25 -15.24 22.24
C GLY A 133 -17.31 -15.03 20.74
N LYS A 134 -18.53 -15.20 20.20
CA LYS A 134 -18.84 -15.00 18.79
C LYS A 134 -19.65 -13.71 18.60
N TYR A 135 -19.13 -12.85 17.75
CA TYR A 135 -19.76 -11.58 17.40
C TYR A 135 -20.13 -11.57 15.92
N LYS A 136 -21.25 -10.92 15.62
CA LYS A 136 -21.69 -10.67 14.23
C LYS A 136 -21.89 -9.18 14.03
N ILE A 137 -21.29 -8.64 12.98
CA ILE A 137 -21.50 -7.26 12.54
C ILE A 137 -22.26 -7.31 11.22
N TYR A 138 -23.50 -6.83 11.25
CA TYR A 138 -24.35 -6.73 10.07
C TYR A 138 -24.25 -5.33 9.51
N ILE A 139 -23.86 -5.20 8.25
CA ILE A 139 -23.84 -3.93 7.52
C ILE A 139 -24.91 -4.02 6.46
N LYS A 140 -25.81 -3.04 6.45
CA LYS A 140 -26.88 -2.95 5.46
C LYS A 140 -27.11 -1.51 5.06
N SER A 141 -27.77 -1.33 3.93
CA SER A 141 -28.20 -0.02 3.48
C SER A 141 -29.55 -0.11 2.79
N THR A 142 -30.30 0.99 2.81
CA THR A 142 -31.50 1.18 1.99
C THR A 142 -31.17 1.71 0.60
N GLU A 143 -29.91 2.11 0.36
CA GLU A 143 -29.43 2.52 -0.96
C GLU A 143 -29.41 1.32 -1.93
N LYS A 144 -29.68 1.58 -3.20
CA LYS A 144 -29.68 0.53 -4.25
C LYS A 144 -28.29 -0.10 -4.44
N SER A 145 -27.26 0.75 -4.43
CA SER A 145 -25.86 0.35 -4.44
C SER A 145 -25.07 1.36 -3.63
N ILE A 146 -24.18 0.90 -2.76
CA ILE A 146 -23.32 1.80 -2.00
C ILE A 146 -22.00 1.15 -1.60
N ARG A 147 -20.92 1.87 -1.87
CA ARG A 147 -19.60 1.54 -1.36
C ARG A 147 -19.45 1.96 0.09
N TYR A 148 -18.88 1.07 0.90
CA TYR A 148 -18.58 1.33 2.29
C TYR A 148 -17.24 0.70 2.68
N VAL A 149 -16.66 1.22 3.75
CA VAL A 149 -15.52 0.62 4.43
C VAL A 149 -15.93 0.29 5.84
N LEU A 150 -15.75 -0.97 6.25
CA LEU A 150 -15.79 -1.35 7.66
C LEU A 150 -14.37 -1.35 8.19
N ALA A 151 -14.07 -0.45 9.12
CA ALA A 151 -12.83 -0.51 9.88
C ALA A 151 -13.05 -1.31 11.17
N THR A 152 -12.16 -2.27 11.43
CA THR A 152 -12.15 -3.08 12.66
C THR A 152 -10.77 -3.06 13.28
N GLY A 153 -10.70 -3.03 14.61
CA GLY A 153 -9.43 -3.02 15.33
C GLY A 153 -8.68 -1.68 15.26
N GLU A 154 -7.92 -1.40 16.31
CA GLU A 154 -7.14 -0.16 16.46
C GLU A 154 -5.63 -0.42 16.58
N ILE A 155 -5.22 -1.68 16.77
CA ILE A 155 -3.81 -2.04 16.85
C ILE A 155 -3.25 -2.06 15.44
N GLU A 156 -2.40 -1.08 15.15
CA GLU A 156 -1.64 -1.06 13.91
C GLU A 156 -0.55 -2.15 13.98
N ALA A 157 -0.54 -3.04 13.00
CA ALA A 157 0.41 -4.14 12.93
C ALA A 157 1.16 -4.10 11.61
N PHE A 158 2.49 -4.12 11.73
CA PHE A 158 3.39 -4.19 10.59
C PHE A 158 3.76 -5.65 10.33
N ASP A 159 3.14 -6.22 9.30
CA ASP A 159 3.58 -7.47 8.71
C ASP A 159 4.05 -7.22 7.27
N GLY A 160 5.18 -7.80 6.88
CA GLY A 160 5.81 -7.55 5.58
C GLY A 160 4.90 -7.94 4.41
N PRO A 161 4.38 -9.18 4.37
CA PRO A 161 3.36 -9.62 3.43
C PRO A 161 2.11 -8.72 3.39
N GLU A 162 1.57 -8.33 4.56
CA GLU A 162 0.41 -7.43 4.62
C GLU A 162 0.69 -6.05 4.04
N SER A 163 1.88 -5.51 4.30
CA SER A 163 2.31 -4.21 3.78
C SER A 163 2.47 -4.24 2.26
N LEU A 164 3.06 -5.31 1.72
CA LEU A 164 3.16 -5.52 0.28
C LEU A 164 1.78 -5.69 -0.37
N ASN A 165 0.89 -6.46 0.27
CA ASN A 165 -0.49 -6.61 -0.19
C ASN A 165 -1.22 -5.26 -0.22
N ALA A 166 -1.06 -4.43 0.81
CA ALA A 166 -1.63 -3.09 0.85
C ALA A 166 -1.13 -2.22 -0.31
N ILE A 167 0.19 -2.17 -0.54
CA ILE A 167 0.79 -1.41 -1.65
C ILE A 167 0.25 -1.83 -3.01
N LEU A 168 0.06 -3.14 -3.22
CA LEU A 168 -0.46 -3.66 -4.49
C LEU A 168 -1.97 -3.47 -4.65
N LEU A 169 -2.71 -3.44 -3.55
CA LEU A 169 -4.17 -3.33 -3.56
C LEU A 169 -4.66 -1.87 -3.66
N ILE A 170 -3.96 -0.91 -3.06
CA ILE A 170 -4.37 0.50 -3.06
C ILE A 170 -4.57 1.09 -4.46
N PRO A 171 -3.69 0.88 -5.46
CA PRO A 171 -3.91 1.37 -6.83
C PRO A 171 -5.21 0.86 -7.44
N LYS A 172 -5.56 -0.42 -7.18
CA LYS A 172 -6.82 -1.01 -7.61
C LYS A 172 -8.00 -0.38 -6.89
N LEU A 173 -7.91 -0.20 -5.56
CA LEU A 173 -8.93 0.50 -4.79
C LEU A 173 -9.15 1.92 -5.28
N LYS A 174 -8.08 2.67 -5.55
CA LYS A 174 -8.18 4.03 -6.09
C LYS A 174 -9.04 4.06 -7.35
N LYS A 175 -8.73 3.21 -8.32
CA LYS A 175 -9.45 3.13 -9.59
C LYS A 175 -10.89 2.64 -9.42
N ASP A 176 -11.05 1.47 -8.79
CA ASP A 176 -12.29 0.71 -8.85
C ASP A 176 -13.26 1.08 -7.71
N PHE A 177 -12.74 1.51 -6.56
CA PHE A 177 -13.53 1.83 -5.37
C PHE A 177 -13.66 3.34 -5.15
N PHE A 178 -12.59 4.13 -5.30
CA PHE A 178 -12.63 5.58 -5.11
C PHE A 178 -12.93 6.38 -6.38
N GLU A 179 -12.86 5.76 -7.57
CA GLU A 179 -12.93 6.46 -8.87
C GLU A 179 -11.85 7.56 -9.01
N GLU A 180 -10.71 7.35 -8.37
CA GLU A 180 -9.54 8.21 -8.41
C GLU A 180 -8.46 7.64 -9.32
N SER A 181 -7.57 8.51 -9.80
CA SER A 181 -6.38 8.06 -10.53
C SER A 181 -5.44 7.28 -9.61
N PRO A 182 -4.97 6.07 -10.00
CA PRO A 182 -3.92 5.35 -9.27
C PRO A 182 -2.65 6.18 -9.04
N LEU A 183 -2.40 7.16 -9.90
CA LEU A 183 -1.26 8.07 -9.79
C LEU A 183 -1.26 8.83 -8.45
N SER A 184 -2.43 9.19 -7.90
CA SER A 184 -2.50 9.96 -6.65
C SER A 184 -1.94 9.21 -5.45
N PHE A 185 -1.80 7.87 -5.53
CA PHE A 185 -1.16 7.07 -4.49
C PHE A 185 0.30 7.48 -4.26
N ILE A 186 0.99 8.05 -5.26
CA ILE A 186 2.37 8.56 -5.12
C ILE A 186 2.48 9.66 -4.06
N LEU A 187 1.40 10.37 -3.77
CA LEU A 187 1.37 11.42 -2.76
C LEU A 187 1.30 10.85 -1.33
N SER A 188 1.02 9.56 -1.16
CA SER A 188 1.06 8.89 0.14
C SER A 188 2.50 8.52 0.55
N PRO A 189 2.83 8.53 1.85
CA PRO A 189 4.09 7.98 2.38
C PRO A 189 4.41 6.56 1.90
N LEU A 190 3.38 5.71 1.78
CA LEU A 190 3.52 4.35 1.26
C LEU A 190 3.94 4.33 -0.21
N GLY A 191 3.23 5.10 -1.05
CA GLY A 191 3.40 5.10 -2.50
C GLY A 191 4.77 5.61 -2.92
N TRP A 192 5.16 6.84 -2.56
CA TRP A 192 6.49 7.34 -2.94
C TRP A 192 7.61 6.57 -2.24
N GLY A 193 7.41 6.14 -1.00
CA GLY A 193 8.38 5.34 -0.25
C GLY A 193 8.69 4.02 -0.97
N TYR A 194 7.64 3.32 -1.43
CA TYR A 194 7.77 2.09 -2.21
C TYR A 194 8.50 2.30 -3.54
N VAL A 195 8.14 3.33 -4.32
CA VAL A 195 8.83 3.64 -5.58
C VAL A 195 10.31 3.93 -5.33
N LEU A 196 10.61 4.81 -4.38
CA LEU A 196 11.97 5.19 -4.04
C LEU A 196 12.81 3.98 -3.61
N LEU A 197 12.25 3.12 -2.75
CA LEU A 197 12.91 1.91 -2.28
C LEU A 197 13.31 1.00 -3.45
N LEU A 198 12.40 0.72 -4.37
CA LEU A 198 12.69 -0.14 -5.53
C LEU A 198 13.72 0.48 -6.48
N GLN A 199 13.65 1.80 -6.70
CA GLN A 199 14.65 2.51 -7.52
C GLN A 199 16.04 2.41 -6.90
N LEU A 200 16.17 2.70 -5.61
CA LEU A 200 17.43 2.62 -4.88
C LEU A 200 17.98 1.20 -4.86
N LEU A 201 17.12 0.20 -4.65
CA LEU A 201 17.51 -1.21 -4.63
C LEU A 201 18.17 -1.62 -5.95
N VAL A 202 17.57 -1.26 -7.09
CA VAL A 202 18.11 -1.58 -8.42
C VAL A 202 19.42 -0.86 -8.68
N ILE A 203 19.49 0.43 -8.34
CA ILE A 203 20.72 1.23 -8.53
C ILE A 203 21.87 0.66 -7.71
N LEU A 204 21.65 0.36 -6.43
CA LEU A 204 22.66 -0.24 -5.54
C LEU A 204 23.10 -1.60 -6.04
N THR A 205 22.16 -2.46 -6.42
CA THR A 205 22.43 -3.79 -6.99
C THR A 205 23.27 -3.67 -8.27
N GLY A 206 22.92 -2.73 -9.15
CA GLY A 206 23.69 -2.44 -10.36
C GLY A 206 25.14 -2.07 -10.06
N PHE A 207 25.39 -1.20 -9.07
CA PHE A 207 26.74 -0.82 -8.66
C PHE A 207 27.52 -2.01 -8.05
N VAL A 208 26.88 -2.86 -7.24
CA VAL A 208 27.49 -4.08 -6.71
C VAL A 208 27.90 -5.01 -7.84
N ILE A 209 27.02 -5.26 -8.82
CA ILE A 209 27.30 -6.10 -9.99
C ILE A 209 28.49 -5.54 -10.78
N LEU A 210 28.50 -4.24 -11.12
CA LEU A 210 29.61 -3.62 -11.82
C LEU A 210 30.95 -3.80 -11.08
N LYS A 211 30.92 -3.69 -9.75
CA LYS A 211 32.11 -3.88 -8.94
C LYS A 211 32.61 -5.32 -8.96
N VAL A 212 31.72 -6.29 -8.81
CA VAL A 212 32.05 -7.72 -8.88
C VAL A 212 32.65 -8.05 -10.25
N LEU A 213 32.03 -7.59 -11.34
CA LEU A 213 32.54 -7.81 -12.70
C LEU A 213 33.96 -7.24 -12.89
N ASN A 214 34.23 -6.06 -12.33
CA ASN A 214 35.55 -5.43 -12.38
C ASN A 214 36.60 -6.23 -11.59
N ILE A 215 36.26 -6.71 -10.39
CA ILE A 215 37.14 -7.56 -9.57
C ILE A 215 37.46 -8.87 -10.30
N SER A 216 36.46 -9.50 -10.91
CA SER A 216 36.60 -10.75 -11.65
C SER A 216 37.33 -10.60 -12.99
N ARG A 217 37.81 -9.39 -13.34
CA ARG A 217 38.46 -9.05 -14.62
C ARG A 217 37.64 -9.48 -15.84
N ILE A 218 36.33 -9.62 -15.69
CA ILE A 218 35.43 -9.93 -16.79
C ILE A 218 35.32 -8.65 -17.62
N LYS A 219 35.99 -8.63 -18.77
CA LYS A 219 35.96 -7.49 -19.71
C LYS A 219 34.58 -7.43 -20.36
N PHE A 220 33.68 -6.65 -19.79
CA PHE A 220 32.42 -6.32 -20.45
C PHE A 220 32.73 -5.47 -21.70
N GLN A 221 32.38 -5.95 -22.90
CA GLN A 221 32.65 -5.25 -24.16
C GLN A 221 31.77 -3.99 -24.29
N MET A 222 32.16 -2.92 -23.62
CA MET A 222 31.51 -1.59 -23.70
C MET A 222 31.92 -0.78 -24.93
N LYS A 223 32.64 -1.39 -25.89
CA LYS A 223 33.14 -0.69 -27.10
C LYS A 223 32.01 -0.14 -27.97
N TYR A 224 30.84 -0.79 -27.96
CA TYR A 224 29.62 -0.31 -28.65
C TYR A 224 29.00 0.94 -28.00
N PHE A 225 29.24 1.19 -26.71
CA PHE A 225 28.66 2.32 -25.99
C PHE A 225 29.45 3.64 -26.18
N GLN A 226 30.69 3.59 -26.69
CA GLN A 226 31.57 4.77 -26.75
C GLN A 226 31.22 5.76 -27.86
N SER A 227 30.57 5.35 -28.94
CA SER A 227 30.22 6.25 -30.06
C SER A 227 29.01 7.14 -29.78
N SER A 228 28.21 6.87 -28.74
CA SER A 228 26.91 7.54 -28.55
C SER A 228 26.49 7.71 -27.09
N VAL A 229 27.46 7.94 -26.20
CA VAL A 229 27.24 8.05 -24.73
C VAL A 229 26.12 9.04 -24.37
N LYS A 230 26.10 10.22 -25.02
CA LYS A 230 25.06 11.24 -24.82
C LYS A 230 23.67 10.73 -25.18
N ASN A 231 23.54 10.03 -26.31
CA ASN A 231 22.25 9.50 -26.76
C ASN A 231 21.77 8.39 -25.83
N MET A 232 22.66 7.53 -25.34
CA MET A 232 22.30 6.47 -24.39
C MET A 232 21.85 7.03 -23.04
N MET A 233 22.48 8.11 -22.57
CA MET A 233 22.02 8.82 -21.38
C MET A 233 20.61 9.40 -21.57
N ILE A 234 20.37 10.10 -22.69
CA ILE A 234 19.06 10.69 -23.01
C ILE A 234 17.99 9.59 -23.12
N CYS A 235 18.26 8.54 -23.90
CA CYS A 235 17.35 7.40 -24.03
C CYS A 235 17.08 6.74 -22.68
N GLY A 236 18.09 6.53 -21.85
CA GLY A 236 17.91 5.93 -20.52
C GLY A 236 17.01 6.77 -19.60
N VAL A 237 17.17 8.11 -19.60
CA VAL A 237 16.29 9.01 -18.84
C VAL A 237 14.86 9.00 -19.39
N LEU A 238 14.69 9.01 -20.72
CA LEU A 238 13.37 8.92 -21.35
C LEU A 238 12.69 7.60 -21.00
N PHE A 239 13.39 6.46 -21.13
CA PHE A 239 12.85 5.15 -20.77
C PHE A 239 12.52 5.07 -19.28
N TRP A 240 13.37 5.61 -18.40
CA TRP A 240 13.08 5.69 -16.97
C TRP A 240 11.77 6.42 -16.73
N PHE A 241 11.61 7.63 -17.27
CA PHE A 241 10.40 8.42 -17.07
C PHE A 241 9.16 7.73 -17.66
N THR A 242 9.22 7.23 -18.89
CA THR A 242 8.09 6.60 -19.57
C THR A 242 7.63 5.32 -18.87
N ILE A 243 8.57 4.42 -18.52
CA ILE A 243 8.22 3.16 -17.85
C ILE A 243 7.72 3.43 -16.43
N LEU A 244 8.36 4.35 -15.70
CA LEU A 244 7.92 4.70 -14.35
C LEU A 244 6.52 5.29 -14.36
N PHE A 245 6.27 6.26 -15.24
CA PHE A 245 4.97 6.90 -15.42
C PHE A 245 3.89 5.87 -15.78
N PHE A 246 4.17 4.97 -16.73
CA PHE A 246 3.25 3.89 -17.08
C PHE A 246 2.97 2.95 -15.90
N ALA A 247 4.00 2.59 -15.12
CA ALA A 247 3.86 1.71 -13.98
C ALA A 247 2.94 2.30 -12.89
N ILE A 248 3.16 3.57 -12.51
CA ILE A 248 2.39 4.26 -11.45
C ILE A 248 1.00 4.71 -11.91
N GLN A 249 0.74 4.77 -13.21
CA GLN A 249 -0.61 5.03 -13.73
C GLN A 249 -1.47 3.76 -13.80
N THR A 250 -0.84 2.58 -13.81
CA THR A 250 -1.54 1.31 -14.05
C THR A 250 -1.51 0.39 -12.82
N SER A 251 -0.54 -0.51 -12.75
CA SER A 251 -0.54 -1.67 -11.86
C SER A 251 0.35 -1.50 -10.64
N TRP A 252 1.25 -0.50 -10.62
CA TRP A 252 2.29 -0.35 -9.61
C TRP A 252 3.18 -1.59 -9.44
N HIS A 253 3.25 -2.42 -10.49
CA HIS A 253 3.93 -3.71 -10.43
C HIS A 253 5.44 -3.52 -10.15
N PRO A 254 6.01 -4.24 -9.15
CA PRO A 254 7.39 -4.05 -8.73
C PRO A 254 8.39 -4.16 -9.90
N LEU A 255 8.21 -5.14 -10.77
CA LEU A 255 9.09 -5.34 -11.93
C LEU A 255 9.14 -4.15 -12.89
N LEU A 256 8.01 -3.48 -13.16
CA LEU A 256 8.02 -2.31 -14.06
C LEU A 256 8.76 -1.14 -13.42
N ILE A 257 8.54 -0.92 -12.13
CA ILE A 257 9.27 0.10 -11.36
C ILE A 257 10.77 -0.23 -11.35
N MET A 258 11.15 -1.48 -11.10
CA MET A 258 12.55 -1.91 -11.14
C MET A 258 13.17 -1.79 -12.54
N MET A 259 12.44 -2.11 -13.61
CA MET A 259 12.89 -1.92 -14.99
C MET A 259 13.15 -0.45 -15.31
N SER A 260 12.30 0.47 -14.83
CA SER A 260 12.58 1.90 -14.94
C SER A 260 13.85 2.30 -14.16
N GLY A 261 14.06 1.74 -12.97
CA GLY A 261 15.28 1.97 -12.18
C GLY A 261 16.55 1.44 -12.86
N LEU A 262 16.44 0.34 -13.62
CA LEU A 262 17.54 -0.16 -14.44
C LEU A 262 17.87 0.81 -15.58
N ALA A 263 16.87 1.38 -16.25
CA ALA A 263 17.08 2.40 -17.28
C ALA A 263 17.78 3.64 -16.71
N LEU A 264 17.38 4.09 -15.51
CA LEU A 264 18.04 5.18 -14.79
C LEU A 264 19.49 4.82 -14.44
N PHE A 265 19.74 3.61 -13.91
CA PHE A 265 21.09 3.14 -13.62
C PHE A 265 21.99 3.14 -14.87
N ILE A 266 21.49 2.66 -16.02
CA ILE A 266 22.23 2.69 -17.30
C ILE A 266 22.57 4.14 -17.70
N ALA A 267 21.64 5.08 -17.53
CA ALA A 267 21.90 6.50 -17.81
C ALA A 267 22.99 7.07 -16.88
N LEU A 268 22.96 6.75 -15.59
CA LEU A 268 23.94 7.21 -14.60
C LEU A 268 25.36 6.72 -14.91
N ILE A 269 25.52 5.43 -15.22
CA ILE A 269 26.85 4.87 -15.51
C ILE A 269 27.42 5.36 -16.84
N SER A 270 26.53 5.70 -17.80
CA SER A 270 26.91 6.33 -19.07
C SER A 270 27.52 7.71 -18.84
N ARG A 271 27.02 8.48 -17.86
CA ARG A 271 27.58 9.79 -17.46
C ARG A 271 28.93 9.68 -16.74
N SER A 272 29.13 8.67 -15.87
CA SER A 272 30.34 8.58 -15.03
C SER A 272 31.65 8.36 -15.79
N LYS A 273 31.60 7.91 -17.06
CA LYS A 273 32.78 7.75 -17.92
C LYS A 273 33.33 9.08 -18.48
N PHE A 274 32.78 10.21 -18.03
CA PHE A 274 33.12 11.57 -18.48
C PHE A 274 33.75 12.44 -17.38
N SER A 275 34.02 11.89 -16.19
CA SER A 275 34.74 12.55 -15.08
C SER A 275 35.95 11.73 -14.65
#